data_AF-W2SZB9-F1
#
_entry.id   AF-W2SZB9-F1
#
_cell.length_a   1.000
_cell.length_b   1.000
_cell.length_c   1.000
_cell.angle_alpha   90.00
_cell.angle_beta   90.00
_cell.angle_gamma   90.00
#
_symmetry.space_group_name_H-M   'P 1'
#
loop_
_entity.id
_entity.type
_entity.pdbx_description
1 polymer ?
#
loop_
_entity_poly.entity_id
_entity_poly.type
_entity_poly.pdbx_seq_one_letter_code
_entity_poly.pdbx_strand_id
1 'polypeptide(L)'
;MYGAHKRIGKRKHTLGQSEASDDPSPIRNPSPFGFERTSTLEKKQPAVPMLKFELFILLHMEHKSKSKHFCRVFDRGAAPDYNWIAITLAGRNFRFIRKACKDGKLSLPCGLSAGMQCLKAIEELHKVGFVHRSLNPSTFAIGRVLNGDPKDLRNVYILDFGFAHEYRNPDGTHKAPRPNPSKYIGSARQL
;
A
#
# COMPACT_ATOMS: atom_id res chain seq x y z
N MET A 1 -72.34 -19.54 22.89
CA MET A 1 -71.38 -20.53 22.37
C MET A 1 -70.30 -19.80 21.57
N TYR A 2 -69.06 -20.17 21.84
CA TYR A 2 -67.76 -19.59 21.47
C TYR A 2 -67.55 -18.82 20.15
N GLY A 3 -66.76 -17.75 20.26
CA GLY A 3 -65.55 -17.54 19.44
C GLY A 3 -65.63 -16.53 18.28
N ALA A 4 -65.20 -15.27 18.51
CA ALA A 4 -64.95 -14.29 17.44
C ALA A 4 -63.61 -13.54 17.63
N HIS A 5 -62.72 -13.81 16.67
CA HIS A 5 -61.71 -12.96 16.02
C HIS A 5 -61.00 -11.80 16.77
N LYS A 6 -59.66 -11.95 16.82
CA LYS A 6 -58.65 -10.87 16.92
C LYS A 6 -58.83 -9.81 15.82
N ARG A 7 -58.72 -8.52 16.18
CA ARG A 7 -57.92 -7.54 15.42
C ARG A 7 -57.47 -6.37 16.30
N ILE A 8 -56.18 -6.11 16.13
CA ILE A 8 -55.24 -5.17 16.77
C ILE A 8 -55.74 -3.72 16.81
N GLY A 9 -55.53 -3.05 17.96
CA GLY A 9 -55.72 -1.62 18.14
C GLY A 9 -54.58 -0.96 18.94
N LYS A 10 -54.01 0.09 18.33
CA LYS A 10 -53.48 1.38 18.84
C LYS A 10 -52.55 1.43 20.09
N ARG A 11 -51.42 2.15 19.95
CA ARG A 11 -51.03 3.43 20.64
C ARG A 11 -49.49 3.60 20.69
N LYS A 12 -48.96 4.70 20.15
CA LYS A 12 -48.45 5.95 20.81
C LYS A 12 -47.11 5.82 21.57
N HIS A 13 -46.18 6.70 21.15
CA HIS A 13 -44.97 7.24 21.79
C HIS A 13 -44.67 6.85 23.24
N THR A 14 -43.43 6.38 23.48
CA THR A 14 -42.67 6.62 24.71
C THR A 14 -41.18 6.65 24.40
N LEU A 15 -40.51 7.68 24.92
CA LEU A 15 -39.06 7.83 25.05
C LEU A 15 -38.57 6.78 26.06
N GLY A 16 -37.53 6.02 25.71
CA GLY A 16 -36.90 5.02 26.60
C GLY A 16 -35.40 4.94 26.32
N GLN A 17 -34.60 5.24 27.34
CA GLN A 17 -33.15 5.11 27.38
C GLN A 17 -32.74 3.64 27.60
N SER A 18 -31.43 3.37 27.37
CA SER A 18 -30.66 2.15 27.69
C SER A 18 -30.87 0.96 26.71
N GLU A 19 -29.87 0.19 26.27
CA GLU A 19 -28.55 -0.13 26.80
C GLU A 19 -27.53 -0.31 25.66
N ALA A 20 -26.27 0.04 25.95
CA ALA A 20 -25.11 -0.29 25.15
C ALA A 20 -24.86 -1.81 25.22
N SER A 21 -24.84 -2.49 24.08
CA SER A 21 -24.22 -3.81 23.96
C SER A 21 -22.89 -3.65 23.24
N ASP A 22 -21.86 -3.36 24.04
CA ASP A 22 -20.46 -3.58 23.71
C ASP A 22 -20.25 -5.08 23.43
N ASP A 23 -20.08 -5.45 22.17
CA ASP A 23 -19.46 -6.73 21.81
C ASP A 23 -18.06 -6.46 21.22
N PRO A 24 -17.01 -6.46 22.05
CA PRO A 24 -15.64 -6.32 21.57
C PRO A 24 -15.17 -7.69 21.09
N SER A 25 -15.37 -7.98 19.80
CA SER A 25 -14.66 -9.10 19.18
C SER A 25 -13.15 -8.89 19.36
N PRO A 26 -12.42 -9.85 19.96
CA PRO A 26 -11.09 -9.61 20.50
C PRO A 26 -10.09 -9.34 19.39
N ILE A 27 -9.47 -8.15 19.44
CA ILE A 27 -8.20 -7.86 18.79
C ILE A 27 -7.22 -8.92 19.30
N ARG A 28 -6.97 -9.95 18.50
CA ARG A 28 -5.95 -10.96 18.81
C ARG A 28 -4.62 -10.23 19.01
N ASN A 29 -4.12 -10.27 20.24
CA ASN A 29 -2.79 -9.84 20.59
C ASN A 29 -1.76 -10.45 19.62
N PRO A 30 -0.79 -9.66 19.12
CA PRO A 30 0.26 -10.21 18.27
C PRO A 30 1.06 -11.24 19.06
N SER A 31 1.29 -12.40 18.43
CA SER A 31 2.16 -13.47 18.95
C SER A 31 3.56 -12.92 19.28
N PRO A 32 4.26 -13.47 20.30
CA PRO A 32 5.58 -12.99 20.75
C PRO A 32 6.72 -13.18 19.74
N PHE A 33 6.44 -13.76 18.57
CA PHE A 33 7.36 -13.85 17.42
C PHE A 33 6.90 -12.85 16.34
N GLY A 34 7.10 -11.56 16.61
CA GLY A 34 6.51 -10.46 15.84
C GLY A 34 7.25 -10.13 14.55
N PHE A 35 6.89 -10.78 13.44
CA PHE A 35 7.08 -10.17 12.12
C PHE A 35 5.99 -9.11 11.92
N GLU A 36 6.35 -7.83 12.05
CA GLU A 36 5.43 -6.72 11.81
C GLU A 36 5.15 -6.58 10.30
N ARG A 37 3.86 -6.60 9.91
CA ARG A 37 3.41 -6.60 8.50
C ARG A 37 2.52 -5.39 8.23
N THR A 38 2.54 -4.92 6.98
CA THR A 38 1.53 -3.96 6.49
C THR A 38 0.57 -4.67 5.54
N SER A 39 -0.71 -4.30 5.58
CA SER A 39 -1.73 -4.86 4.69
C SER A 39 -2.36 -3.75 3.85
N THR A 40 -2.40 -3.96 2.55
CA THR A 40 -3.15 -3.10 1.61
C THR A 40 -4.43 -3.82 1.20
N LEU A 41 -5.56 -3.11 1.23
CA LEU A 41 -6.90 -3.62 0.92
C LEU A 41 -7.47 -2.90 -0.30
N GLU A 42 -8.02 -3.65 -1.25
CA GLU A 42 -8.74 -3.11 -2.41
C GLU A 42 -10.12 -3.78 -2.54
N LYS A 43 -11.20 -2.99 -2.56
CA LYS A 43 -12.57 -3.50 -2.79
C LYS A 43 -12.72 -4.05 -4.21
N LYS A 44 -13.47 -5.13 -4.40
CA LYS A 44 -13.81 -5.69 -5.72
C LYS A 44 -14.92 -4.87 -6.40
N GLN A 45 -14.61 -3.67 -6.86
CA GLN A 45 -15.43 -2.89 -7.81
C GLN A 45 -14.69 -2.83 -9.17
N PRO A 46 -15.31 -2.43 -10.30
CA PRO A 46 -14.65 -2.48 -11.61
C PRO A 46 -13.67 -1.31 -11.82
N ALA A 47 -12.88 -0.97 -10.81
CA ALA A 47 -11.68 -0.17 -10.97
C ALA A 47 -10.54 -1.13 -11.36
N VAL A 48 -9.67 -0.70 -12.29
CA VAL A 48 -8.48 -1.45 -12.74
C VAL A 48 -7.83 -2.13 -11.53
N PRO A 49 -7.54 -3.45 -11.56
CA PRO A 49 -7.10 -4.20 -10.38
C PRO A 49 -5.65 -3.84 -10.02
N MET A 50 -5.45 -2.65 -9.46
CA MET A 50 -4.16 -2.04 -9.14
C MET A 50 -3.39 -2.93 -8.17
N LEU A 51 -4.07 -3.54 -7.20
CA LEU A 51 -3.46 -4.46 -6.24
C LEU A 51 -2.91 -5.74 -6.91
N LYS A 52 -3.57 -6.25 -7.95
CA LYS A 52 -3.05 -7.41 -8.70
C LYS A 52 -1.79 -7.04 -9.46
N PHE A 53 -1.75 -5.85 -10.02
CA PHE A 53 -0.58 -5.36 -10.76
C PHE A 53 0.59 -5.03 -9.83
N GLU A 54 0.32 -4.41 -8.68
CA GLU A 54 1.32 -4.18 -7.63
C GLU A 54 1.91 -5.49 -7.12
N LEU A 55 1.05 -6.48 -6.81
CA LEU A 55 1.49 -7.82 -6.44
C LEU A 55 2.40 -8.44 -7.51
N PHE A 56 2.02 -8.33 -8.79
CA PHE A 56 2.80 -8.86 -9.90
C PHE A 56 4.21 -8.24 -9.93
N ILE A 57 4.32 -6.91 -9.81
CA ILE A 57 5.62 -6.24 -9.79
C ILE A 57 6.46 -6.68 -8.59
N LEU A 58 5.88 -6.72 -7.38
CA LEU A 58 6.61 -7.11 -6.18
C LEU A 58 7.16 -8.54 -6.28
N LEU A 59 6.35 -9.49 -6.75
CA LEU A 59 6.80 -10.87 -6.99
C LEU A 59 7.84 -10.94 -8.11
N HIS A 60 7.67 -10.17 -9.18
CA HIS A 60 8.64 -10.13 -10.28
C HIS A 60 10.00 -9.61 -9.81
N MET A 61 10.00 -8.55 -9.00
CA MET A 61 11.21 -8.01 -8.37
C MET A 61 11.87 -9.03 -7.46
N GLU A 62 11.12 -9.73 -6.61
CA GLU A 62 11.67 -10.76 -5.70
C GLU A 62 12.32 -11.93 -6.46
N HIS A 63 11.77 -12.32 -7.61
CA HIS A 63 12.33 -13.38 -8.45
C HIS A 63 13.52 -12.94 -9.31
N LYS A 64 13.51 -11.70 -9.83
CA LYS A 64 14.48 -11.24 -10.84
C LYS A 64 15.61 -10.38 -10.27
N SER A 65 15.43 -9.79 -9.09
CA SER A 65 16.40 -8.89 -8.46
C SER A 65 16.58 -9.26 -6.99
N LYS A 66 17.81 -9.09 -6.49
CA LYS A 66 18.12 -9.16 -5.05
C LYS A 66 18.05 -7.77 -4.39
N SER A 67 17.30 -6.84 -4.98
CA SER A 67 17.21 -5.48 -4.49
C SER A 67 16.51 -5.41 -3.14
N LYS A 68 17.18 -4.81 -2.17
CA LYS A 68 16.63 -4.54 -0.82
C LYS A 68 15.63 -3.38 -0.80
N HIS A 69 15.44 -2.68 -1.92
CA HIS A 69 14.60 -1.48 -1.99
C HIS A 69 13.11 -1.76 -2.25
N PHE A 70 12.72 -3.03 -2.31
CA PHE A 70 11.35 -3.46 -2.57
C PHE A 70 10.80 -4.21 -1.37
N CYS A 71 9.51 -4.00 -1.08
CA CYS A 71 8.83 -4.75 -0.03
C CYS A 71 8.73 -6.23 -0.42
N ARG A 72 8.99 -7.11 0.55
CA ARG A 72 8.75 -8.55 0.39
C ARG A 72 7.27 -8.83 0.54
N VAL A 73 6.77 -9.80 -0.23
CA VAL A 73 5.39 -10.28 -0.08
C VAL A 73 5.39 -11.43 0.92
N PHE A 74 4.64 -11.29 2.00
CA PHE A 74 4.48 -12.35 3.00
C PHE A 74 3.29 -13.24 2.70
N ASP A 75 2.16 -12.64 2.30
CA ASP A 75 0.93 -13.36 2.06
C ASP A 75 0.00 -12.55 1.15
N ARG A 76 -1.01 -13.20 0.57
CA ARG A 76 -2.00 -12.59 -0.31
C ARG A 76 -3.29 -13.40 -0.30
N GLY A 77 -4.41 -12.73 -0.55
CA GLY A 77 -5.69 -13.43 -0.66
C GLY A 77 -6.80 -12.61 -1.29
N ALA A 78 -7.91 -13.29 -1.46
CA ALA A 78 -9.16 -12.72 -1.93
C ALA A 78 -10.27 -13.11 -0.95
N ALA A 79 -10.94 -12.11 -0.38
CA ALA A 79 -12.21 -12.25 0.33
C ALA A 79 -13.36 -11.98 -0.66
N PRO A 80 -14.64 -12.23 -0.32
CA PRO A 80 -15.77 -11.93 -1.21
C PRO A 80 -15.74 -10.49 -1.74
N ASP A 81 -15.49 -9.52 -0.86
CA ASP A 81 -15.63 -8.09 -1.16
C ASP A 81 -14.30 -7.36 -1.44
N TYR A 82 -13.15 -7.97 -1.17
CA TYR A 82 -11.85 -7.32 -1.32
C TYR A 82 -10.71 -8.29 -1.64
N ASN A 83 -9.66 -7.75 -2.26
CA ASN A 83 -8.36 -8.41 -2.38
C ASN A 83 -7.41 -7.79 -1.35
N TRP A 84 -6.43 -8.56 -0.90
CA TRP A 84 -5.43 -8.10 0.07
C TRP A 84 -4.05 -8.69 -0.21
N ILE A 85 -3.03 -7.91 0.14
CA ILE A 85 -1.63 -8.35 0.17
C ILE A 85 -1.01 -7.94 1.51
N ALA A 86 -0.23 -8.83 2.10
CA ALA A 86 0.59 -8.57 3.27
C ALA A 86 2.05 -8.45 2.84
N ILE A 87 2.66 -7.29 3.07
CA ILE A 87 4.02 -6.98 2.61
C ILE A 87 4.89 -6.40 3.74
N THR A 88 6.18 -6.18 3.48
CA THR A 88 7.10 -5.49 4.40
C THR A 88 6.50 -4.18 4.91
N LEU A 89 6.38 -4.04 6.23
CA LEU A 89 5.99 -2.79 6.87
C LEU A 89 7.16 -1.82 6.86
N ALA A 90 7.15 -0.86 5.93
CA ALA A 90 8.12 0.22 5.90
C ALA A 90 7.88 1.24 7.03
N GLY A 91 8.89 2.07 7.30
CA GLY A 91 8.82 3.20 8.21
C GLY A 91 8.18 4.45 7.59
N ARG A 92 8.57 5.62 8.09
CA ARG A 92 8.01 6.91 7.65
C ARG A 92 8.41 7.22 6.21
N ASN A 93 7.46 7.75 5.42
CA ASN A 93 7.77 8.23 4.07
C ASN A 93 8.52 9.57 4.08
N PHE A 94 9.17 9.91 2.96
CA PHE A 94 9.97 11.14 2.87
C PHE A 94 9.13 12.41 3.01
N ARG A 95 7.85 12.38 2.61
CA ARG A 95 6.92 13.50 2.86
C ARG A 95 6.77 13.78 4.35
N PHE A 96 6.61 12.75 5.16
CA PHE A 96 6.53 12.86 6.62
C PHE A 96 7.85 13.33 7.21
N ILE A 97 8.96 12.67 6.85
CA ILE A 97 10.30 12.99 7.38
C ILE A 97 10.64 14.44 7.10
N ARG A 98 10.47 14.89 5.85
CA ARG A 98 10.75 16.27 5.45
C ARG A 98 9.97 17.28 6.29
N LYS A 99 8.69 17.03 6.57
CA LYS A 99 7.86 17.92 7.40
C LYS A 99 8.31 17.97 8.87
N ALA A 100 8.92 16.90 9.37
CA ALA A 100 9.41 16.84 10.75
C ALA A 100 10.76 17.54 10.94
N CYS A 101 11.47 17.88 9.86
CA CYS A 101 12.73 18.62 9.92
C CYS A 101 12.47 20.11 10.23
N LYS A 102 13.39 20.73 11.01
CA LYS A 102 13.30 22.11 11.52
C LYS A 102 12.92 23.17 10.46
N ASP A 103 13.39 23.00 9.23
CA ASP A 103 13.11 23.93 8.11
C ASP A 103 12.39 23.27 6.93
N GLY A 104 11.75 22.12 7.16
CA GLY A 104 11.13 21.38 6.07
C GLY A 104 12.13 20.80 5.06
N LYS A 105 13.40 20.64 5.45
CA LYS A 105 14.53 20.25 4.62
C LYS A 105 15.38 19.18 5.30
N LEU A 106 15.82 18.19 4.53
CA LEU A 106 16.85 17.26 4.96
C LEU A 106 18.21 17.97 4.93
N SER A 107 19.16 17.52 5.77
CA SER A 107 20.55 17.93 5.61
C SER A 107 21.11 17.42 4.28
N LEU A 108 22.10 18.11 3.72
CA LEU A 108 22.72 17.74 2.44
C LEU A 108 23.21 16.27 2.42
N PRO A 109 23.94 15.77 3.43
CA PRO A 109 24.40 14.36 3.42
C PRO A 109 23.23 13.37 3.45
N CYS A 110 22.18 13.67 4.23
CA CYS A 110 20.99 12.83 4.30
C CYS A 110 20.23 12.81 2.96
N GLY A 111 20.04 13.98 2.34
CA GLY A 111 19.41 14.11 1.04
C GLY A 111 20.15 13.35 -0.07
N LEU A 112 21.49 13.46 -0.10
CA LEU A 112 22.33 12.74 -1.07
C LEU A 112 22.24 11.22 -0.87
N SER A 113 22.39 10.75 0.37
CA SER A 113 22.31 9.32 0.69
C SER A 113 20.93 8.73 0.35
N ALA A 114 19.84 9.44 0.67
CA ALA A 114 18.49 9.04 0.31
C ALA A 114 18.28 9.03 -1.22
N GLY A 115 18.74 10.08 -1.91
CA GLY A 115 18.62 10.20 -3.36
C GLY A 115 19.34 9.08 -4.11
N MET A 116 20.54 8.69 -3.67
CA MET A 116 21.27 7.54 -4.23
C MET A 116 20.46 6.24 -4.13
N GLN A 117 19.82 5.99 -2.98
CA GLN A 117 19.00 4.78 -2.80
C GLN A 117 17.72 4.84 -3.64
N CYS A 118 17.07 5.99 -3.76
CA CYS A 118 15.92 6.16 -4.65
C CYS A 118 16.29 5.87 -6.11
N LEU A 119 17.41 6.42 -6.58
CA LEU A 119 17.90 6.17 -7.94
C LEU A 119 18.20 4.68 -8.14
N LYS A 120 18.80 4.03 -7.16
CA LYS A 120 19.08 2.59 -7.23
C LYS A 120 17.80 1.76 -7.31
N ALA A 121 16.78 2.10 -6.52
CA ALA A 121 15.48 1.44 -6.60
C ALA A 121 14.82 1.58 -7.99
N ILE A 122 14.85 2.80 -8.55
CA ILE A 122 14.31 3.10 -9.88
C ILE A 122 15.08 2.34 -10.98
N GLU A 123 16.42 2.35 -10.90
CA GLU A 123 17.29 1.63 -11.83
C GLU A 123 16.94 0.13 -11.86
N GLU A 124 16.79 -0.50 -10.70
CA GLU A 124 16.44 -1.92 -10.61
C GLU A 124 15.03 -2.21 -11.14
N LEU A 125 14.05 -1.32 -10.91
CA LEU A 125 12.71 -1.44 -11.50
C LEU A 125 12.77 -1.34 -13.03
N HIS A 126 13.59 -0.44 -13.56
CA HIS A 126 13.74 -0.26 -15.02
C HIS A 126 14.42 -1.48 -15.65
N LYS A 127 15.43 -2.07 -14.99
CA LYS A 127 16.13 -3.27 -15.49
C LYS A 127 15.19 -4.44 -15.76
N VAL A 128 14.16 -4.62 -14.92
CA VAL A 128 13.16 -5.68 -15.09
C VAL A 128 12.00 -5.28 -16.01
N GLY A 129 12.05 -4.10 -16.65
CA GLY A 129 11.13 -3.70 -17.71
C GLY A 129 9.91 -2.88 -17.29
N PHE A 130 9.88 -2.34 -16.06
CA PHE A 130 8.78 -1.51 -15.57
C PHE A 130 9.22 -0.06 -15.33
N VAL A 131 8.28 0.88 -15.53
CA VAL A 131 8.40 2.28 -15.10
C VAL A 131 7.34 2.58 -14.06
N HIS A 132 7.67 3.32 -12.99
CA HIS A 132 6.74 3.56 -11.88
C HIS A 132 5.62 4.58 -12.20
N ARG A 133 5.94 5.62 -12.99
CA ARG A 133 5.04 6.72 -13.43
C ARG A 133 4.40 7.63 -12.35
N SER A 134 4.56 7.35 -11.06
CA SER A 134 3.93 8.10 -9.96
C SER A 134 4.89 8.46 -8.81
N LEU A 135 6.18 8.60 -9.09
CA LEU A 135 7.21 8.87 -8.07
C LEU A 135 6.98 10.20 -7.35
N ASN A 136 6.87 10.18 -6.03
CA ASN A 136 6.83 11.39 -5.20
C ASN A 136 7.37 11.12 -3.79
N PRO A 137 7.57 12.13 -2.92
CA PRO A 137 8.12 11.89 -1.57
C PRO A 137 7.27 10.95 -0.69
N SER A 138 6.02 10.65 -1.06
CA SER A 138 5.18 9.68 -0.34
C SER A 138 5.39 8.25 -0.82
N THR A 139 5.92 8.04 -2.04
CA THR A 139 6.22 6.71 -2.61
C THR A 139 7.59 6.17 -2.19
N PHE A 140 8.35 6.92 -1.38
CA PHE A 140 9.59 6.46 -0.79
C PHE A 140 9.50 6.49 0.73
N ALA A 141 9.90 5.41 1.38
CA ALA A 141 9.91 5.29 2.83
C ALA A 141 11.22 4.71 3.34
N ILE A 142 11.61 5.11 4.55
CA ILE A 142 12.75 4.46 5.23
C ILE A 142 12.32 3.09 5.76
N GLY A 143 13.28 2.21 6.02
CA GLY A 143 13.01 0.99 6.79
C GLY A 143 12.76 1.28 8.27
N ARG A 144 12.64 0.21 9.06
CA ARG A 144 12.33 0.30 10.50
C ARG A 144 13.25 -0.59 11.32
N VAL A 145 13.26 -0.40 12.65
CA VAL A 145 13.89 -1.38 13.53
C VAL A 145 13.02 -2.64 13.51
N LEU A 146 13.61 -3.77 13.14
CA LEU A 146 12.95 -5.06 13.15
C LEU A 146 13.64 -5.94 14.18
N ASN A 147 12.89 -6.45 15.16
CA ASN A 147 13.41 -7.34 16.22
C ASN A 147 14.65 -6.76 16.95
N GLY A 148 14.69 -5.45 17.17
CA GLY A 148 15.83 -4.76 17.79
C GLY A 148 17.03 -4.50 16.87
N ASP A 149 17.01 -4.95 15.61
CA ASP A 149 18.08 -4.71 14.63
C ASP A 149 17.83 -3.38 13.88
N PRO A 150 18.71 -2.37 14.02
CA PRO A 150 18.57 -1.08 13.34
C PRO A 150 19.05 -1.08 11.88
N LYS A 151 19.57 -2.20 11.35
CA LYS A 151 20.16 -2.24 9.99
C LYS A 151 19.21 -1.77 8.90
N ASP A 152 17.92 -2.09 9.01
CA ASP A 152 16.92 -1.72 8.01
C ASP A 152 16.54 -0.23 8.07
N LEU A 153 16.76 0.48 9.19
CA LEU A 153 16.46 1.92 9.30
C LEU A 153 17.13 2.79 8.24
N ARG A 154 18.29 2.36 7.75
CA ARG A 154 19.06 3.09 6.74
C ARG A 154 18.69 2.73 5.31
N ASN A 155 17.79 1.76 5.13
CA ASN A 155 17.30 1.34 3.83
C ASN A 155 16.15 2.25 3.37
N VAL A 156 16.03 2.43 2.06
CA VAL A 156 14.90 3.13 1.43
C VAL A 156 14.10 2.14 0.60
N TYR A 157 12.79 2.10 0.81
CA TYR A 157 11.82 1.33 0.06
C TYR A 157 11.09 2.23 -0.94
N ILE A 158 10.91 1.72 -2.15
CA ILE A 158 9.95 2.26 -3.13
C ILE A 158 8.60 1.54 -2.95
N LEU A 159 7.52 2.32 -2.93
CA LEU A 159 6.15 1.88 -2.60
C LEU A 159 5.17 2.33 -3.68
N ASP A 160 3.97 1.73 -3.70
CA ASP A 160 2.82 2.12 -4.53
C ASP A 160 3.06 1.97 -6.04
N PHE A 161 2.95 0.72 -6.51
CA PHE A 161 3.11 0.36 -7.92
C PHE A 161 1.80 0.37 -8.72
N GLY A 162 0.70 0.89 -8.15
CA GLY A 162 -0.63 0.83 -8.78
C GLY A 162 -0.69 1.50 -10.17
N PHE A 163 0.19 2.48 -10.41
CA PHE A 163 0.31 3.17 -11.70
C PHE A 163 1.54 2.77 -12.51
N ALA A 164 2.32 1.79 -12.08
CA ALA A 164 3.46 1.35 -12.85
C ALA A 164 3.04 0.80 -14.22
N HIS A 165 4.00 0.65 -15.13
CA HIS A 165 3.74 0.15 -16.47
C HIS A 165 4.93 -0.58 -17.03
N GLU A 166 4.68 -1.71 -17.69
CA GLU A 166 5.69 -2.43 -18.44
C GLU A 166 5.99 -1.68 -19.73
N TYR A 167 7.25 -1.25 -19.92
CA TYR A 167 7.68 -0.46 -21.08
C TYR A 167 8.47 -1.27 -22.11
N ARG A 168 8.83 -2.52 -21.80
CA ARG A 168 9.57 -3.42 -22.68
C ARG A 168 8.69 -4.57 -23.16
N ASN A 169 8.93 -5.00 -24.39
CA ASN A 169 8.42 -6.26 -24.94
C ASN A 169 9.20 -7.45 -24.36
N PRO A 170 8.70 -8.69 -24.50
CA PRO A 170 9.41 -9.90 -24.07
C PRO A 170 10.79 -10.08 -24.72
N ASP A 171 10.99 -9.53 -25.91
CA ASP A 171 12.27 -9.52 -26.65
C ASP A 171 13.26 -8.44 -26.15
N GLY A 172 12.86 -7.63 -25.16
CA GLY A 172 13.66 -6.55 -24.59
C GLY A 172 13.56 -5.22 -25.32
N THR A 173 12.89 -5.15 -26.48
CA THR A 173 12.67 -3.91 -27.22
C THR A 173 11.67 -2.99 -26.50
N HIS A 174 11.70 -1.68 -26.80
CA HIS A 174 10.74 -0.75 -26.23
C HIS A 174 9.36 -0.91 -26.88
N LYS A 175 8.31 -0.92 -26.06
CA LYS A 175 6.94 -0.86 -26.56
C LYS A 175 6.71 0.46 -27.31
N ALA A 176 6.00 0.38 -28.43
CA ALA A 176 5.58 1.57 -29.16
C ALA A 176 4.66 2.44 -28.26
N PRO A 177 4.71 3.78 -28.38
CA PRO A 177 3.74 4.65 -27.74
C PRO A 177 2.31 4.23 -28.11
N ARG A 178 1.38 4.34 -27.15
CA ARG A 178 -0.03 4.01 -27.42
C ARG A 178 -0.60 4.98 -28.45
N PRO A 179 -1.40 4.51 -29.43
CA PRO A 179 -2.06 5.39 -30.40
C PRO A 179 -2.94 6.44 -29.71
N ASN A 180 -3.64 6.03 -28.64
CA ASN A 180 -4.38 6.90 -27.75
C ASN A 180 -3.68 6.96 -26.39
N PRO A 181 -2.94 8.04 -26.08
CA PRO A 181 -2.22 8.15 -24.81
C PRO A 181 -3.20 8.20 -23.65
N SER A 182 -2.92 7.43 -22.61
CA SER A 182 -3.67 7.51 -21.35
C SER A 182 -3.50 8.90 -20.72
N LYS A 183 -4.55 9.43 -20.10
CA LYS A 183 -4.48 10.65 -19.29
C LYS A 183 -3.32 10.55 -18.30
N TYR A 184 -2.59 11.65 -18.08
CA TYR A 184 -1.54 11.71 -17.07
C TYR A 184 -2.12 11.41 -15.68
N ILE A 185 -1.49 10.47 -14.97
CA ILE A 185 -1.95 9.96 -13.67
C ILE A 185 -0.95 10.31 -12.55
N GLY A 186 0.16 10.98 -12.88
CA GLY A 186 1.14 11.41 -11.90
C GLY A 186 0.68 12.61 -11.07
N SER A 187 1.44 12.94 -10.03
CA SER A 187 1.17 14.13 -9.21
C SER A 187 1.60 15.40 -9.96
N ALA A 188 0.65 16.26 -10.33
CA ALA A 188 0.88 17.53 -11.03
C ALA A 188 1.87 18.48 -10.33
N ARG A 189 2.09 18.33 -9.02
CA ARG A 189 3.04 19.12 -8.22
C ARG A 189 4.52 18.94 -8.64
N GLN A 190 4.81 17.94 -9.48
CA GLN A 190 6.18 17.57 -9.86
C GLN A 190 6.48 17.87 -11.33
N LEU A 191 5.55 18.54 -12.02
CA LEU A 191 5.77 19.16 -13.32
C LEU A 191 6.33 20.57 -13.13
#